data_AF-A0A6L6C052-F1
#
_entry.id   AF-A0A6L6C052-F1
#
_cell.length_a   1.000
_cell.length_b   1.000
_cell.length_c   1.000
_cell.angle_alpha   90.00
_cell.angle_beta   90.00
_cell.angle_gamma   90.00
#
_symmetry.space_group_name_H-M   'P 1'
#
loop_
_entity.id
_entity.type
_entity.pdbx_description
1 polymer ?
#
loop_
_entity_poly.entity_id
_entity_poly.type
_entity_poly.pdbx_seq_one_letter_code
_entity_poly.pdbx_strand_id
1 'polypeptide(L)' 'MSEKPTQQDLDAIEIQLQRTPRDVHAVAHRCDCGSPTVVETPPRLSDGTPFPTFFYATCPKLTGAIST' A
#
# COMPACT_ATOMS: atom_id res chain seq x y z
N MET A 1 1.39 0.67 -14.59
CA MET A 1 0.37 1.74 -14.57
C MET A 1 -0.29 1.64 -13.22
N SER A 2 -0.21 2.68 -12.39
CA SER A 2 -0.84 2.66 -11.07
C SER A 2 -2.36 2.65 -11.22
N GLU A 3 -3.04 1.74 -10.53
CA GLU A 3 -4.50 1.57 -10.60
C GLU A 3 -5.16 2.15 -9.36
N LYS A 4 -6.36 2.72 -9.51
CA LYS A 4 -7.14 3.20 -8.35
C LYS A 4 -7.43 2.02 -7.40
N PRO A 5 -7.22 2.19 -6.09
CA PRO A 5 -7.47 1.14 -5.13
C PRO A 5 -8.98 0.89 -5.07
N THR A 6 -9.37 -0.38 -5.12
CA THR A 6 -10.76 -0.78 -4.84
C THR A 6 -10.95 -0.95 -3.34
N GLN A 7 -12.21 -0.99 -2.87
CA GLN A 7 -12.51 -1.24 -1.46
C GLN A 7 -11.89 -2.57 -0.98
N GLN A 8 -11.94 -3.62 -1.82
CA GLN A 8 -11.33 -4.92 -1.53
C GLN A 8 -9.80 -4.83 -1.35
N ASP A 9 -9.14 -3.94 -2.09
CA ASP A 9 -7.71 -3.71 -1.93
C ASP A 9 -7.42 -3.04 -0.57
N LEU A 10 -8.24 -2.07 -0.16
CA LEU A 10 -8.10 -1.40 1.14
C LEU A 10 -8.29 -2.38 2.30
N ASP A 11 -9.33 -3.22 2.24
CA ASP A 11 -9.57 -4.29 3.22
C ASP A 11 -8.38 -5.26 3.28
N ALA A 12 -7.84 -5.66 2.12
CA ALA A 12 -6.66 -6.52 2.08
C ALA A 12 -5.42 -5.84 2.69
N ILE A 13 -5.19 -4.56 2.41
CA ILE A 13 -4.06 -3.78 2.95
C ILE A 13 -4.19 -3.64 4.47
N GLU A 14 -5.38 -3.38 4.98
CA GLU A 14 -5.64 -3.25 6.41
C GLU A 14 -5.32 -4.56 7.14
N ILE A 15 -5.74 -5.71 6.59
CA ILE A 15 -5.39 -7.03 7.11
C ILE A 15 -3.87 -7.27 7.05
N GLN A 16 -3.22 -6.91 5.94
CA GLN A 16 -1.78 -7.12 5.76
C GLN A 16 -0.92 -6.28 6.72
N LEU A 17 -1.28 -5.00 6.91
CA LEU A 17 -0.53 -4.08 7.76
C LEU A 17 -0.96 -4.13 9.23
N GLN A 18 -2.09 -4.77 9.55
CA GLN A 18 -2.73 -4.75 10.87
C GLN A 18 -2.99 -3.33 11.40
N ARG A 19 -3.22 -2.39 10.48
CA ARG A 19 -3.51 -0.98 10.77
C ARG A 19 -4.23 -0.38 9.57
N THR A 20 -5.01 0.67 9.81
CA THR A 20 -5.69 1.41 8.74
C THR A 20 -4.64 2.03 7.78
N PRO A 21 -4.73 1.75 6.47
CA PRO A 21 -3.84 2.37 5.49
C PRO A 21 -3.96 3.89 5.49
N ARG A 22 -2.83 4.58 5.41
CA ARG A 22 -2.79 6.05 5.37
C ARG A 22 -2.78 6.53 3.92
N ASP A 23 -3.84 7.24 3.52
CA ASP A 23 -3.95 8.02 2.28
C ASP A 23 -3.47 7.26 1.00
N VAL A 24 -3.97 6.04 0.80
CA VAL A 24 -3.62 5.23 -0.39
C VAL A 24 -4.19 5.88 -1.64
N HIS A 25 -3.30 6.33 -2.53
CA HIS A 25 -3.68 7.00 -3.79
C HIS A 25 -3.93 5.99 -4.90
N ALA A 26 -3.02 5.03 -5.06
CA ALA A 26 -3.09 4.00 -6.09
C ALA A 26 -2.34 2.72 -5.68
N VAL A 27 -2.66 1.62 -6.34
CA VAL A 27 -1.93 0.36 -6.25
C VAL A 27 -0.86 0.37 -7.34
N ALA A 28 0.40 0.40 -6.93
CA ALA A 28 1.54 0.38 -7.84
C ALA A 28 1.83 -1.05 -8.34
N HIS A 29 1.58 -2.06 -7.50
CA HIS A 29 1.79 -3.47 -7.85
C HIS A 29 0.86 -4.40 -7.09
N ARG A 30 0.42 -5.48 -7.76
CA ARG A 30 -0.38 -6.59 -7.21
C ARG A 30 0.41 -7.89 -7.26
N CYS A 31 0.23 -8.73 -6.25
CA CYS A 31 0.74 -10.10 -6.23
C CYS A 31 -0.09 -11.01 -7.13
N ASP A 32 0.46 -12.16 -7.51
CA ASP A 32 -0.27 -13.23 -8.23
C ASP A 32 -1.50 -13.74 -7.47
N CYS A 33 -1.56 -13.54 -6.14
CA CYS A 33 -2.76 -13.86 -5.34
C CYS A 33 -3.90 -12.83 -5.49
N GLY A 34 -3.71 -11.78 -6.30
CA GLY A 34 -4.68 -10.71 -6.54
C GLY A 34 -4.65 -9.56 -5.54
N SER A 35 -3.98 -9.75 -4.40
CA SER A 35 -3.85 -8.72 -3.36
C SER A 35 -2.78 -7.68 -3.72
N PRO A 36 -2.96 -6.41 -3.31
CA PRO A 36 -1.94 -5.37 -3.47
C PRO A 36 -0.65 -5.73 -2.70
N THR A 37 0.50 -5.50 -3.34
CA THR A 37 1.84 -5.70 -2.75
C THR A 37 2.55 -4.40 -2.48
N VAL A 38 2.40 -3.43 -3.38
CA VAL A 38 2.98 -2.09 -3.27
C VAL A 38 1.89 -1.08 -3.54
N VAL A 39 1.76 -0.12 -2.63
CA VAL A 39 0.83 1.00 -2.77
C VAL A 39 1.62 2.29 -2.93
N GLU A 40 1.00 3.25 -3.62
CA GLU A 40 1.49 4.60 -3.72
C GLU A 40 0.64 5.54 -2.86
N THR A 41 1.33 6.45 -2.19
CA THR A 41 0.72 7.50 -1.37
C THR A 41 1.24 8.85 -1.83
N PRO A 42 0.40 9.89 -1.74
CA PRO A 42 0.84 11.23 -2.08
C PRO A 42 1.93 11.69 -1.10
N PRO A 43 2.85 12.57 -1.53
CA PRO A 43 3.95 13.04 -0.69
C PRO A 43 3.47 13.84 0.53
N ARG A 44 2.23 14.30 0.48
CA ARG A 44 1.53 14.95 1.58
C ARG A 44 0.21 14.23 1.76
N LEU A 45 -0.08 13.82 2.99
CA LEU A 45 -1.38 13.30 3.36
C LEU A 45 -2.43 14.41 3.24
N SER A 46 -3.70 14.01 3.23
CA SER A 46 -4.86 14.90 3.31
C SER A 46 -4.81 15.80 4.56
N ASP A 47 -4.10 15.36 5.60
CA ASP A 47 -3.85 16.11 6.85
C ASP A 47 -2.65 17.08 6.77
N GLY A 48 -1.99 17.19 5.62
CA GLY A 48 -0.83 18.08 5.40
C GLY A 48 0.51 17.54 5.90
N THR A 49 0.50 16.43 6.64
CA THR A 49 1.71 15.75 7.11
C THR A 49 2.53 15.22 5.91
N PRO A 50 3.84 15.50 5.82
CA PRO A 50 4.69 14.92 4.80
C PRO A 50 4.88 13.42 5.06
N PHE A 51 4.64 12.60 4.04
CA PHE A 51 5.00 11.19 4.09
C PHE A 51 6.39 11.00 3.51
N PRO A 52 7.27 10.22 4.16
CA PRO A 52 8.68 10.13 3.75
C PRO A 52 8.88 9.35 2.44
N THR A 53 7.90 8.54 2.03
CA THR A 53 8.01 7.65 0.87
C THR A 53 6.75 7.69 0.01
N PHE A 54 6.93 7.72 -1.31
CA PHE A 54 5.82 7.62 -2.28
C PHE A 54 5.28 6.21 -2.39
N PHE A 55 6.15 5.20 -2.27
CA PHE A 55 5.80 3.80 -2.39
C PHE A 55 6.17 3.05 -1.11
N TYR A 56 5.30 2.17 -0.63
CA TYR A 56 5.64 1.22 0.42
C TYR A 56 5.01 -0.14 0.20
N ALA A 57 5.72 -1.18 0.66
CA ALA A 57 5.26 -2.56 0.61
C ALA A 57 4.23 -2.81 1.72
N THR A 58 3.10 -3.40 1.37
CA THR A 58 2.06 -3.83 2.31
C THR A 58 2.08 -5.33 2.52
N CYS A 59 2.43 -6.11 1.48
CA CYS A 59 2.33 -7.56 1.52
C CYS A 59 3.43 -8.18 2.42
N PRO A 60 3.07 -9.01 3.41
CA PRO A 60 4.03 -9.62 4.32
C PRO A 60 5.02 -10.57 3.62
N LYS A 61 4.63 -11.20 2.50
CA LYS A 61 5.55 -12.02 1.70
C LYS A 61 6.65 -11.17 1.07
N LEU A 62 6.28 -10.01 0.51
CA LEU A 62 7.25 -9.08 -0.08
C LEU A 62 8.13 -8.47 1.01
N THR A 63 7.51 -7.98 2.09
CA THR A 63 8.23 -7.40 3.24
C THR A 63 9.20 -8.42 3.85
N GLY A 64 8.80 -9.69 4.01
CA GLY A 64 9.68 -10.75 4.49
C GLY A 64 10.80 -11.13 3.52
N ALA A 65 10.61 -10.94 2.21
CA ALA A 65 11.66 -11.18 1.21
C ALA A 65 12.70 -10.04 1.16
N ILE A 66 12.29 -8.79 1.45
CA ILE A 66 13.18 -7.62 1.42
C ILE A 66 13.76 -7.25 2.79
N SER A 67 13.12 -7.68 3.88
CA SER A 67 13.55 -7.43 5.25
C SER A 67 14.46 -8.58 5.68
N THR A 68 15.76 -8.46 5.40
CA THR A 68 16.81 -9.36 5.92
C THR A 68 17.18 -9.01 7.35
#